data_AF-A0A2H9L2X9-F1
#
_entry.id   AF-A0A2H9L2X9-F1
#
_cell.length_a   1.000
_cell.length_b   1.000
_cell.length_c   1.000
_cell.angle_alpha   90.00
_cell.angle_beta   90.00
_cell.angle_gamma   90.00
#
_symmetry.space_group_name_H-M   'P 1'
#
loop_
_entity.id
_entity.type
_entity.pdbx_description
1 polymer ?
#
loop_
_entity_poly.entity_id
_entity_poly.type
_entity_poly.pdbx_seq_one_letter_code
_entity_poly.pdbx_strand_id
1 'polypeptide(L)'
;EYKEFSSRESVSELHDVLRKRSGRRRKESAKGRTYDLAEMMMRVRSEYAGVLAGISCPSIVWSKSEGSRVLGFHDSAFSQIVINRMLDDARVPEFVVEYVVYHELLHCKHRVRFQRGRSMRRTVHPLEFKNDEKKFRYYAAANAWLSHSRGILA
;
A
#
# COMPACT_ATOMS: atom_id res chain seq x y z
N GLU A 1 -14.93 -3.79 4.06
CA GLU A 1 -14.25 -3.81 5.37
C GLU A 1 -12.78 -4.16 5.16
N TYR A 2 -11.95 -3.12 5.08
CA TYR A 2 -10.47 -3.15 5.02
C TYR A 2 -9.88 -2.26 6.13
N LYS A 3 -10.72 -1.93 7.12
CA LYS A 3 -10.55 -0.80 8.06
C LYS A 3 -9.48 -1.03 9.14
N GLU A 4 -9.09 -2.26 9.41
CA GLU A 4 -8.26 -2.60 10.58
C GLU A 4 -6.76 -2.73 10.30
N PHE A 5 -6.34 -2.87 9.04
CA PHE A 5 -4.93 -3.16 8.74
C PHE A 5 -4.00 -1.94 8.72
N SER A 6 -4.55 -0.72 8.70
CA SER A 6 -3.77 0.54 8.64
C SER A 6 -3.68 1.28 10.01
N SER A 7 -4.32 0.77 11.06
CA SER A 7 -4.60 1.57 12.27
C SER A 7 -3.49 1.70 13.32
N ARG A 8 -2.22 1.42 13.04
CA ARG A 8 -1.13 1.68 14.01
C ARG A 8 0.12 2.30 13.38
N GLU A 9 0.00 3.56 12.96
CA GLU A 9 1.13 4.36 12.46
C GLU A 9 1.77 5.28 13.52
N SER A 10 1.31 5.31 14.78
CA SER A 10 1.84 6.25 15.79
C SER A 10 3.26 5.94 16.30
N VAL A 11 3.80 4.75 16.05
CA VAL A 11 5.21 4.40 16.35
C VAL A 11 6.12 4.61 15.11
N SER A 12 5.54 4.91 13.95
CA SER A 12 6.28 5.00 12.68
C SER A 12 7.15 6.24 12.61
N GLU A 13 6.69 7.43 13.00
CA GLU A 13 7.44 8.69 12.81
C GLU A 13 8.78 8.73 13.56
N LEU A 14 8.82 8.25 14.81
CA LEU A 14 10.07 8.15 15.59
C LEU A 14 11.04 7.10 14.99
N HIS A 15 10.52 5.99 14.49
CA HIS A 15 11.30 4.95 13.82
C HIS A 15 11.78 5.39 12.42
N ASP A 16 10.98 6.18 11.72
CA ASP A 16 11.22 6.77 10.40
C ASP A 16 12.35 7.79 10.45
N VAL A 17 12.36 8.66 11.46
CA VAL A 17 13.48 9.59 11.75
C VAL A 17 14.77 8.83 12.06
N LEU A 18 14.70 7.76 12.86
CA LEU A 18 15.86 6.93 13.18
C LEU A 18 16.38 6.16 11.95
N ARG A 19 15.48 5.67 11.08
CA ARG A 19 15.82 4.97 9.83
C ARG A 19 16.41 5.92 8.78
N LYS A 20 15.93 7.17 8.67
CA LYS A 20 16.54 8.23 7.84
C LYS A 20 17.98 8.54 8.26
N ARG A 21 18.27 8.52 9.56
CA ARG A 21 19.60 8.80 10.12
C ARG A 21 20.57 7.63 9.93
N SER A 22 20.07 6.40 9.89
CA SER A 22 20.85 5.21 9.57
C SER A 22 20.89 5.02 8.04
N GLY A 23 21.85 5.65 7.37
CA GLY A 23 22.00 5.74 5.90
C GLY A 23 22.11 4.42 5.09
N ARG A 24 21.64 3.29 5.62
CA ARG A 24 21.41 2.05 4.85
C ARG A 24 20.20 2.24 3.94
N ARG A 25 20.45 2.76 2.73
CA ARG A 25 19.56 2.54 1.58
C ARG A 25 19.51 1.03 1.34
N ARG A 26 18.49 0.39 1.89
CA ARG A 26 18.36 -1.06 1.88
C ARG A 26 18.08 -1.47 0.43
N LYS A 27 18.84 -2.44 -0.09
CA LYS A 27 18.61 -3.05 -1.41
C LYS A 27 17.31 -3.87 -1.35
N GLU A 28 16.18 -3.18 -1.36
CA GLU A 28 14.85 -3.76 -1.42
C GLU A 28 14.45 -3.77 -2.91
N SER A 29 14.18 -4.96 -3.45
CA SER A 29 13.92 -5.17 -4.87
C SER A 29 12.42 -5.22 -5.14
N ALA A 30 11.99 -4.58 -6.23
CA ALA A 30 10.62 -4.65 -6.75
C ALA A 30 10.29 -6.02 -7.37
N LYS A 31 11.32 -6.76 -7.80
CA LYS A 31 11.19 -8.07 -8.41
C LYS A 31 11.03 -9.15 -7.34
N GLY A 32 9.87 -9.79 -7.33
CA GLY A 32 9.56 -10.94 -6.50
C GLY A 32 9.96 -12.25 -7.17
N ARG A 33 9.56 -13.36 -6.54
CA ARG A 33 9.66 -14.73 -7.06
C ARG A 33 8.60 -14.99 -8.13
N THR A 34 7.40 -14.47 -7.93
CA THR A 34 6.24 -14.67 -8.80
C THR A 34 5.91 -13.40 -9.55
N TYR A 35 5.94 -12.25 -8.86
CA TYR A 35 5.42 -10.99 -9.36
C TYR A 35 6.46 -9.88 -9.37
N ASP A 36 6.48 -9.08 -10.44
CA ASP A 36 7.27 -7.85 -10.51
C ASP A 36 6.39 -6.64 -10.17
N LEU A 37 6.65 -6.04 -9.01
CA LEU A 37 5.87 -4.90 -8.51
C LEU A 37 6.09 -3.65 -9.36
N ALA A 38 7.27 -3.47 -9.96
CA ALA A 38 7.53 -2.30 -10.80
C ALA A 38 6.67 -2.38 -12.07
N GLU A 39 6.58 -3.56 -12.69
CA GLU A 39 5.72 -3.78 -13.85
C GLU A 39 4.24 -3.62 -13.52
N MET A 40 3.78 -4.20 -12.41
CA MET A 40 2.39 -4.04 -11.94
C MET A 40 2.05 -2.58 -11.64
N MET A 41 2.95 -1.87 -10.94
CA MET A 41 2.76 -0.47 -10.63
C MET A 41 2.66 0.38 -11.89
N MET A 42 3.48 0.10 -12.91
CA MET A 42 3.39 0.78 -14.20
C MET A 42 2.05 0.51 -14.90
N ARG A 43 1.58 -0.74 -14.91
CA ARG A 43 0.26 -1.12 -15.46
C ARG A 43 -0.88 -0.38 -14.75
N VAL A 44 -0.91 -0.44 -13.43
CA VAL A 44 -1.93 0.22 -12.60
C VAL A 44 -1.89 1.74 -12.80
N ARG A 45 -0.69 2.35 -12.86
CA ARG A 45 -0.56 3.78 -13.12
C ARG A 45 -1.08 4.18 -14.49
N SER A 46 -0.87 3.34 -15.50
CA SER A 46 -1.38 3.58 -16.85
C SER A 46 -2.90 3.45 -16.90
N GLU A 47 -3.45 2.37 -16.33
CA GLU A 47 -4.90 2.10 -16.31
C GLU A 47 -5.68 3.17 -15.53
N TYR A 48 -5.15 3.59 -14.38
CA TYR A 48 -5.80 4.57 -13.49
C TYR A 48 -5.16 5.96 -13.56
N ALA A 49 -4.52 6.33 -14.68
CA ALA A 49 -3.81 7.61 -14.83
C ALA A 49 -4.67 8.83 -14.46
N GLY A 50 -5.97 8.82 -14.81
CA GLY A 50 -6.90 9.90 -14.44
C GLY A 50 -7.18 9.99 -12.93
N VAL A 51 -7.13 8.87 -12.21
CA VAL A 51 -7.27 8.86 -10.75
C VAL A 51 -5.94 9.19 -10.09
N LEU A 52 -4.84 8.67 -10.60
CA LEU A 52 -3.48 8.82 -10.04
C LEU A 52 -2.73 10.03 -10.61
N ALA A 53 -3.43 10.98 -11.22
CA ALA A 53 -2.82 12.20 -11.72
C ALA A 53 -2.21 13.02 -10.55
N GLY A 54 -0.98 13.49 -10.74
CA GLY A 54 -0.30 14.37 -9.78
C GLY A 54 0.43 13.68 -8.62
N ILE A 55 0.49 12.34 -8.57
CA ILE A 55 1.35 11.65 -7.60
C ILE A 55 2.79 11.49 -8.12
N SER A 56 3.76 11.90 -7.31
CA SER A 56 5.17 11.54 -7.51
C SER A 56 5.30 10.01 -7.61
N CYS A 57 6.19 9.48 -8.45
CA CYS A 57 6.42 8.04 -8.55
C CYS A 57 7.14 7.53 -7.31
N PRO A 58 6.45 6.93 -6.30
CA PRO A 58 7.19 6.32 -5.22
C PRO A 58 7.93 5.09 -5.76
N SER A 59 9.08 4.77 -5.17
CA SER A 59 9.67 3.45 -5.42
C SER A 59 8.77 2.37 -4.82
N ILE A 60 8.65 1.21 -5.45
CA ILE A 60 7.87 0.08 -4.91
C ILE A 60 8.78 -1.11 -4.65
N VAL A 61 8.63 -1.75 -3.49
CA VAL A 61 9.49 -2.86 -3.07
C VAL A 61 8.72 -3.91 -2.27
N TRP A 62 9.23 -5.14 -2.29
CA TRP A 62 8.76 -6.19 -1.40
C TRP A 62 9.32 -6.02 0.02
N SER A 63 8.51 -6.36 1.02
CA SER A 63 8.91 -6.42 2.43
C SER A 63 9.96 -7.51 2.65
N LYS A 64 10.78 -7.36 3.70
CA LYS A 64 11.79 -8.37 4.05
C LYS A 64 11.17 -9.63 4.67
N SER A 65 10.09 -9.47 5.44
CA SER A 65 9.54 -10.53 6.29
C SER A 65 8.05 -10.72 6.01
N GLU A 66 7.66 -11.99 5.92
CA GLU A 66 6.28 -12.50 5.79
C GLU A 66 5.45 -12.29 7.08
N GLY A 67 6.02 -11.77 8.16
CA GLY A 67 5.38 -11.80 9.49
C GLY A 67 4.45 -10.64 9.80
N SER A 68 4.24 -9.70 8.85
CA SER A 68 3.39 -8.54 9.10
C SER A 68 1.94 -8.86 8.78
N ARG A 69 1.03 -8.51 9.68
CA ARG A 69 -0.42 -8.55 9.41
C ARG A 69 -0.81 -7.52 8.34
N VAL A 70 0.05 -6.53 8.07
CA VAL A 70 -0.19 -5.47 7.09
C VAL A 70 0.25 -5.93 5.71
N LEU A 71 -0.63 -5.80 4.72
CA LEU A 71 -0.41 -6.26 3.33
C LEU A 71 0.41 -5.29 2.49
N GLY A 72 0.38 -4.01 2.84
CA GLY A 72 1.15 -2.95 2.21
C GLY A 72 1.15 -1.71 3.09
N PHE A 73 2.21 -0.90 2.98
CA PHE A 73 2.23 0.42 3.58
C PHE A 73 3.08 1.37 2.74
N HIS A 74 2.70 2.64 2.76
CA HIS A 74 3.47 3.72 2.17
C HIS A 74 4.38 4.40 3.21
N ASP A 75 5.69 4.28 3.00
CA ASP A 75 6.73 4.97 3.76
C ASP A 75 6.86 6.42 3.27
N SER A 76 6.43 7.35 4.12
CA SER A 76 6.47 8.78 3.81
C SER A 76 7.87 9.38 3.92
N ALA A 77 8.82 8.78 4.66
CA ALA A 77 10.20 9.25 4.71
C ALA A 77 10.88 9.19 3.36
N PHE A 78 10.75 8.03 2.72
CA PHE A 78 11.52 7.63 1.57
C PHE A 78 10.70 7.66 0.29
N SER A 79 9.42 8.06 0.37
CA SER A 79 8.48 8.00 -0.76
C SER A 79 8.52 6.62 -1.41
N GLN A 80 8.30 5.60 -0.59
CA GLN A 80 8.42 4.20 -0.98
C GLN A 80 7.18 3.43 -0.55
N ILE A 81 6.62 2.65 -1.48
CA ILE A 81 5.57 1.69 -1.19
C ILE A 81 6.24 0.36 -0.87
N VAL A 82 5.90 -0.21 0.28
CA VAL A 82 6.38 -1.53 0.69
C VAL A 82 5.19 -2.48 0.70
N ILE A 83 5.24 -3.49 -0.15
CA ILE A 83 4.21 -4.54 -0.24
C ILE A 83 4.70 -5.76 0.52
N ASN A 84 3.82 -6.42 1.27
CA ASN A 84 4.20 -7.62 2.01
C ASN A 84 4.51 -8.77 1.05
N ARG A 85 5.68 -9.42 1.23
CA ARG A 85 6.14 -10.54 0.41
C ARG A 85 5.22 -11.76 0.44
N MET A 86 4.31 -11.87 1.41
CA MET A 86 3.31 -12.96 1.41
C MET A 86 2.40 -12.96 0.18
N LEU A 87 2.27 -11.81 -0.48
CA LEU A 87 1.51 -11.66 -1.72
C LEU A 87 2.30 -12.11 -2.96
N ASP A 88 3.61 -12.38 -2.83
CA ASP A 88 4.51 -12.85 -3.90
C ASP A 88 4.46 -14.37 -4.08
N ASP A 89 3.26 -14.93 -4.08
CA ASP A 89 3.01 -16.37 -4.18
C ASP A 89 2.06 -16.67 -5.36
N ALA A 90 2.33 -17.75 -6.10
CA ALA A 90 1.51 -18.15 -7.24
C ALA A 90 0.04 -18.50 -6.87
N ARG A 91 -0.23 -18.77 -5.59
CA ARG A 91 -1.60 -18.97 -5.07
C ARG A 91 -2.37 -17.65 -4.94
N VAL A 92 -1.67 -16.53 -4.85
CA VAL A 92 -2.28 -15.20 -4.78
C VAL A 92 -2.56 -14.75 -6.21
N PRO A 93 -3.82 -14.48 -6.59
CA PRO A 93 -4.12 -13.99 -7.94
C PRO A 93 -3.50 -12.63 -8.21
N GLU A 94 -3.05 -12.41 -9.44
CA GLU A 94 -2.43 -11.13 -9.86
C GLU A 94 -3.30 -9.91 -9.51
N PHE A 95 -4.61 -9.98 -9.77
CA PHE A 95 -5.53 -8.87 -9.50
C PHE A 95 -5.58 -8.46 -8.01
N VAL A 96 -5.24 -9.36 -7.10
CA VAL A 96 -5.16 -9.06 -5.66
C VAL A 96 -3.91 -8.23 -5.38
N VAL A 97 -2.77 -8.61 -5.95
CA VAL A 97 -1.52 -7.86 -5.82
C VAL A 97 -1.67 -6.48 -6.44
N GLU A 98 -2.27 -6.40 -7.64
CA GLU A 98 -2.57 -5.13 -8.32
C GLU A 98 -3.49 -4.25 -7.47
N TYR A 99 -4.50 -4.82 -6.80
CA TYR A 99 -5.37 -4.08 -5.89
C TYR A 99 -4.60 -3.49 -4.71
N VAL A 100 -3.70 -4.26 -4.08
CA VAL A 100 -2.89 -3.75 -2.95
C VAL A 100 -1.96 -2.64 -3.43
N VAL A 101 -1.31 -2.79 -4.59
CA VAL A 101 -0.49 -1.73 -5.20
C VAL A 101 -1.33 -0.46 -5.46
N TYR A 102 -2.53 -0.61 -6.02
CA TYR A 102 -3.44 0.50 -6.25
C TYR A 102 -3.86 1.18 -4.94
N HIS A 103 -4.16 0.41 -3.89
CA HIS A 103 -4.50 0.93 -2.56
C HIS A 103 -3.37 1.78 -1.97
N GLU A 104 -2.12 1.30 -2.05
CA GLU A 104 -0.95 2.04 -1.58
C GLU A 104 -0.69 3.31 -2.41
N LEU A 105 -0.94 3.28 -3.72
CA LEU A 105 -0.86 4.48 -4.56
C LEU A 105 -1.93 5.51 -4.21
N LEU A 106 -3.13 5.07 -3.84
CA LEU A 106 -4.18 5.97 -3.35
C LEU A 106 -3.79 6.61 -2.02
N HIS A 107 -3.04 5.93 -1.15
CA HIS A 107 -2.48 6.55 0.07
C HIS A 107 -1.48 7.66 -0.26
N CYS A 108 -0.66 7.49 -1.31
CA CYS A 108 0.22 8.55 -1.79
C CYS A 108 -0.57 9.78 -2.28
N LYS A 109 -1.71 9.56 -2.95
CA LYS A 109 -2.58 10.62 -3.48
C LYS A 109 -3.31 11.36 -2.37
N HIS A 110 -4.05 10.63 -1.55
CA HIS A 110 -4.96 11.17 -0.54
C HIS A 110 -4.24 11.43 0.78
N ARG A 111 -2.98 11.92 0.73
CA ARG A 111 -2.12 12.15 1.91
C ARG A 111 -2.96 12.62 3.07
N VAL A 112 -2.79 11.94 4.20
CA VAL A 112 -3.50 12.15 5.46
C VAL A 112 -3.91 13.62 5.62
N ARG A 113 -5.18 13.94 5.36
CA ARG A 113 -5.67 15.31 5.55
C ARG A 113 -5.77 15.55 7.05
N PHE A 114 -4.94 16.45 7.57
CA PHE A 114 -5.13 17.01 8.90
C PHE A 114 -6.32 17.97 8.84
N GLN A 115 -7.51 17.53 9.27
CA GLN A 115 -8.61 18.47 9.47
C GLN A 115 -8.24 19.44 10.61
N ARG A 116 -8.17 20.74 10.32
CA ARG A 116 -8.02 21.78 11.35
C ARG A 116 -9.31 21.85 12.17
N GLY A 117 -9.23 21.54 13.47
CA GLY A 117 -10.33 21.59 14.44
C GLY A 117 -9.84 21.29 15.86
N ARG A 118 -10.73 21.36 16.87
CA ARG A 118 -10.41 21.21 18.32
C ARG A 118 -9.75 19.88 18.73
N SER A 119 -9.72 18.88 17.84
CA SER A 119 -9.00 17.63 18.03
C SER A 119 -8.47 17.18 16.67
N MET A 120 -7.16 16.96 16.55
CA MET A 120 -6.47 16.57 15.32
C MET A 120 -6.80 15.11 14.97
N ARG A 121 -7.99 14.88 14.41
CA ARG A 121 -8.45 13.53 14.05
C ARG A 121 -7.88 13.14 12.69
N ARG A 122 -6.97 12.18 12.69
CA ARG A 122 -6.32 11.64 11.49
C ARG A 122 -7.31 10.76 10.72
N THR A 123 -7.76 11.20 9.53
CA THR A 123 -8.59 10.38 8.64
C THR A 123 -7.73 9.83 7.52
N VAL A 124 -7.43 8.53 7.60
CA VAL A 124 -6.59 7.82 6.61
C VAL A 124 -7.38 7.46 5.35
N HIS A 125 -8.66 7.12 5.49
CA HIS A 125 -9.55 6.81 4.36
C HIS A 125 -10.71 7.80 4.25
N PRO A 126 -10.48 9.01 3.74
CA PRO A 126 -11.56 9.97 3.47
C PRO A 126 -12.56 9.39 2.46
N LEU A 127 -13.73 10.03 2.33
CA LEU A 127 -14.75 9.59 1.37
C LEU A 127 -14.20 9.55 -0.07
N GLU A 128 -13.37 10.52 -0.44
CA GLU A 128 -12.69 10.58 -1.74
C GLU A 128 -11.80 9.36 -1.98
N PHE A 129 -11.06 8.91 -0.95
CA PHE A 129 -10.25 7.69 -1.03
C PHE A 129 -11.14 6.48 -1.33
N LYS A 130 -12.25 6.32 -0.60
CA LYS A 130 -13.17 5.19 -0.79
C LYS A 130 -13.83 5.19 -2.16
N ASN A 131 -14.13 6.38 -2.69
CA ASN A 131 -14.71 6.52 -4.01
C ASN A 131 -13.70 6.14 -5.09
N ASP A 132 -12.43 6.55 -4.94
CA ASP A 132 -11.37 6.15 -5.85
C ASP A 132 -11.01 4.67 -5.71
N GLU A 133 -11.06 4.11 -4.51
CA GLU A 133 -10.81 2.68 -4.24
C GLU A 133 -11.80 1.79 -5.00
N LYS A 134 -13.09 2.17 -4.99
CA LYS A 134 -14.16 1.47 -5.71
C LYS A 134 -14.04 1.51 -7.23
N LYS A 135 -13.22 2.39 -7.80
CA LYS A 135 -12.99 2.46 -9.25
C LYS A 135 -12.11 1.31 -9.75
N PHE A 136 -11.44 0.59 -8.86
CA PHE A 136 -10.63 -0.56 -9.25
C PHE A 136 -11.51 -1.65 -9.85
N ARG A 137 -11.12 -2.13 -11.05
CA ARG A 137 -11.90 -3.07 -11.86
C ARG A 137 -12.32 -4.33 -11.09
N TYR A 138 -11.44 -4.87 -10.25
CA TYR A 138 -11.70 -6.08 -9.47
C TYR A 138 -11.93 -5.82 -7.98
N TYR A 139 -12.42 -4.62 -7.61
CA TYR A 139 -12.57 -4.21 -6.21
C TYR A 139 -13.29 -5.24 -5.34
N ALA A 140 -14.44 -5.72 -5.80
CA ALA A 140 -15.24 -6.69 -5.05
C ALA A 140 -14.54 -8.04 -4.92
N ALA A 141 -13.96 -8.55 -6.02
CA ALA A 141 -13.26 -9.83 -6.05
C ALA A 141 -11.99 -9.82 -5.19
N ALA A 142 -11.19 -8.74 -5.28
CA ALA A 142 -10.00 -8.56 -4.48
C ALA A 142 -10.35 -8.52 -2.98
N ASN A 143 -11.34 -7.73 -2.58
CA ASN A 143 -11.77 -7.68 -1.18
C ASN A 143 -12.33 -9.01 -0.67
N ALA A 144 -13.11 -9.72 -1.48
CA ALA A 144 -13.62 -11.04 -1.11
C ALA A 144 -12.48 -12.04 -0.89
N TRP A 145 -11.51 -12.06 -1.82
CA TRP A 145 -10.32 -12.92 -1.70
C TRP A 145 -9.51 -12.57 -0.46
N LEU A 146 -9.28 -11.28 -0.21
CA LEU A 146 -8.50 -10.80 0.93
C LEU A 146 -9.20 -11.04 2.27
N SER A 147 -10.53 -11.02 2.30
CA SER A 147 -11.32 -11.40 3.47
C SER A 147 -11.24 -12.89 3.77
N HIS A 148 -11.33 -13.73 2.74
CA HIS A 148 -11.26 -15.19 2.86
C HIS A 148 -9.85 -15.72 3.17
N SER A 149 -8.84 -15.11 2.54
CA SER A 149 -7.45 -15.53 2.63
C SER A 149 -6.78 -15.18 3.96
N ARG A 150 -7.51 -14.51 4.87
CA ARG A 150 -7.07 -14.26 6.26
C ARG A 150 -6.75 -15.55 7.03
N GLY A 151 -7.31 -16.70 6.63
CA GLY A 151 -6.96 -18.00 7.20
C GLY A 151 -5.92 -18.81 6.41
N ILE A 152 -5.70 -18.46 5.13
CA ILE A 152 -4.76 -19.16 4.23
C ILE A 152 -3.35 -18.58 4.34
N LEU A 153 -3.27 -17.28 4.65
CA LEU A 153 -2.03 -16.53 4.86
C LEU A 153 -1.65 -16.45 6.37
N ALA A 154 -2.35 -17.13 7.28
CA ALA A 154 -2.07 -17.10 8.72
C ALA A 154 -1.12 -18.23 9.15
#